data_AF-A0A2M7AI08-F1
#
_entry.id   AF-A0A2M7AI08-F1
#
_cell.length_a   1.000
_cell.length_b   1.000
_cell.length_c   1.000
_cell.angle_alpha   90.00
_cell.angle_beta   90.00
_cell.angle_gamma   90.00
#
_symmetry.space_group_name_H-M   'P 1'
#
loop_
_entity.id
_entity.type
_entity.pdbx_description
1 polymer ?
#
loop_
_entity_poly.entity_id
_entity_poly.type
_entity_poly.pdbx_seq_one_letter_code
_entity_poly.pdbx_strand_id
1 'polypeptide(L)'
;MKAIELLRVQFGDFVRLEEKRPNIQQVFAPLYHEDGDMMDVFLDLPKDADLSAEQRIRLSDHGMTLMRLSYTFDLDTPNKEKIFHRILLENGVGEQEGELFLESRAESLYPALMQFSQAVGKVCNMRLFRRETLASLFEEMLEEFIRESLSRYQPTPSVFPLPDRDDLEVDWQFKPTGTPLYLFGVKDNARARLTAISCLEFQRNRLPFRSMVVHEDFDKIGRKDKIRLTSASDKQFTSLDDFRQNAVQYLDRETAH
;
A
#
# COMPACT_ATOMS: atom_id res chain seq x y z
N MET A 1 23.69 40.29 1.94
CA MET A 1 23.93 38.84 1.96
C MET A 1 22.88 38.19 1.05
N LYS A 2 23.31 37.40 0.06
CA LYS A 2 22.40 36.70 -0.85
C LYS A 2 21.77 35.49 -0.13
N ALA A 3 20.59 35.05 -0.56
CA ALA A 3 19.92 33.88 0.02
C ALA A 3 20.82 32.63 0.06
N ILE A 4 21.61 32.40 -1.01
CA ILE A 4 22.55 31.27 -1.07
C ILE A 4 23.70 31.38 -0.06
N GLU A 5 24.15 32.59 0.27
CA GLU A 5 25.19 32.82 1.27
C GLU A 5 24.65 32.57 2.68
N LEU A 6 23.41 33.03 2.94
CA LEU A 6 22.73 32.80 4.20
C LEU A 6 22.45 31.31 4.45
N LEU A 7 21.92 30.60 3.45
CA LEU A 7 21.64 29.17 3.56
C LEU A 7 22.90 28.35 3.83
N ARG A 8 24.02 28.64 3.15
CA ARG A 8 25.29 27.93 3.39
C ARG A 8 25.80 28.04 4.82
N VAL A 9 25.61 29.20 5.46
CA VAL A 9 25.98 29.41 6.87
C VAL A 9 25.01 28.65 7.77
N GLN A 10 23.70 28.86 7.57
CA GLN A 10 22.66 28.28 8.41
C GLN A 10 22.65 26.75 8.39
N PHE A 11 22.82 26.11 7.24
CA PHE A 11 22.85 24.63 7.15
C PHE A 11 23.98 24.00 7.99
N GLY A 12 25.10 24.69 8.21
CA GLY A 12 26.22 24.19 9.02
C GLY A 12 25.98 24.24 10.53
N ASP A 13 25.14 25.17 11.00
CA ASP A 13 24.90 25.40 12.43
C ASP A 13 23.75 24.55 13.01
N PHE A 14 22.92 23.93 12.16
CA PHE A 14 21.72 23.22 12.58
C PHE A 14 21.92 21.75 12.95
N VAL A 15 23.09 21.18 12.66
CA VAL A 15 23.37 19.77 12.97
C VAL A 15 24.30 19.68 14.17
N ARG A 16 23.84 19.01 15.21
CA ARG A 16 24.63 18.75 16.42
C ARG A 16 24.58 17.27 16.77
N LEU A 17 25.71 16.73 17.23
CA LEU A 17 25.79 15.40 17.81
C LEU A 17 25.88 15.48 19.33
N GLU A 18 25.17 14.60 20.02
CA GLU A 18 25.27 14.42 21.47
C GLU A 18 25.41 12.93 21.80
N GLU A 19 26.45 12.57 22.54
CA GLU A 19 26.60 11.20 23.04
C GLU A 19 25.53 10.90 24.09
N LYS A 20 24.66 9.92 23.79
CA LYS A 20 23.63 9.47 24.72
C LYS A 20 24.10 8.28 25.56
N ARG A 21 24.91 7.41 24.96
CA ARG A 21 25.49 6.20 25.56
C ARG A 21 26.85 5.94 24.92
N PRO A 22 27.73 5.13 25.55
CA PRO A 22 29.00 4.75 24.92
C PRO A 22 28.77 4.21 23.51
N ASN A 23 29.44 4.82 22.53
CA ASN A 23 29.35 4.49 21.10
C ASN A 23 28.00 4.81 20.41
N ILE A 24 27.14 5.62 21.02
CA ILE A 24 25.87 6.04 20.42
C ILE A 24 25.71 7.55 20.54
N GLN A 25 25.63 8.22 19.38
CA GLN A 25 25.42 9.66 19.28
C GLN A 25 24.06 9.96 18.66
N GLN A 26 23.26 10.80 19.31
CA GLN A 26 22.02 11.32 18.75
C GLN A 26 22.31 12.50 17.81
N VAL A 27 21.65 12.51 16.66
CA VAL A 27 21.69 13.58 15.67
C VAL A 27 20.55 14.55 15.95
N PHE A 28 20.89 15.78 16.32
CA PHE A 28 19.95 16.91 16.34
C PHE A 28 20.06 17.64 15.02
N ALA A 29 19.01 17.55 14.22
CA ALA A 29 18.90 18.19 12.92
C ALA A 29 17.44 18.67 12.72
N PRO A 30 17.17 19.59 11.79
CA PRO A 30 15.81 20.07 11.52
C PRO A 30 15.01 19.05 10.71
N LEU A 31 14.87 17.85 11.27
CA LEU A 31 14.16 16.70 10.75
C LEU A 31 12.98 16.45 11.70
N TYR A 32 11.76 16.55 11.18
CA TYR A 32 10.57 16.55 12.01
C TYR A 32 9.54 15.55 11.48
N HIS A 33 8.85 14.91 12.41
CA HIS A 33 7.59 14.22 12.14
C HIS A 33 6.49 15.25 11.81
N GLU A 34 5.35 14.77 11.29
CA GLU A 34 4.26 15.65 10.83
C GLU A 34 3.63 16.50 11.94
N ASP A 35 3.67 16.04 13.19
CA ASP A 35 3.17 16.80 14.34
C ASP A 35 4.17 17.85 14.86
N GLY A 36 5.34 17.95 14.23
CA GLY A 36 6.38 18.92 14.59
C GLY A 36 7.39 18.41 15.61
N ASP A 37 7.26 17.18 16.11
CA ASP A 37 8.28 16.55 16.94
C ASP A 37 9.55 16.29 16.12
N MET A 38 10.72 16.49 16.73
CA MET A 38 11.99 16.16 16.10
C MET A 38 12.15 14.65 15.98
N MET A 39 12.70 14.19 14.86
CA MET A 39 13.00 12.77 14.65
C MET A 39 14.19 12.33 15.50
N ASP A 40 14.03 11.21 16.20
CA ASP A 40 15.12 10.55 16.90
C ASP A 40 15.95 9.72 15.92
N VAL A 41 17.14 10.22 15.58
CA VAL A 41 18.11 9.51 14.73
C VAL A 41 19.45 9.42 15.45
N PHE A 42 20.08 8.25 15.38
CA PHE A 42 21.31 7.92 16.09
C PHE A 42 22.37 7.41 15.14
N LEU A 43 23.63 7.63 15.51
CA LEU A 43 24.82 7.09 14.87
C LEU A 43 25.51 6.13 15.85
N ASP A 44 25.75 4.90 15.42
CA ASP A 44 26.51 3.90 16.19
C ASP A 44 28.01 4.19 16.07
N LEU A 45 28.46 5.28 16.68
CA LEU A 45 29.84 5.77 16.64
C LEU A 45 30.29 6.35 17.99
N PRO A 46 31.55 6.11 18.43
CA PRO A 46 32.17 6.83 19.54
C PRO A 46 32.16 8.35 19.33
N LYS A 47 32.02 9.12 20.42
CA LYS A 47 31.95 10.59 20.40
C LYS A 47 33.08 11.29 19.64
N ASP A 48 34.28 10.74 19.71
CA ASP A 48 35.48 11.29 19.08
C ASP A 48 36.00 10.41 17.94
N ALA A 49 35.12 9.66 17.28
CA ALA A 49 35.50 8.79 16.17
C ALA A 49 36.06 9.60 14.99
N ASP A 50 37.30 9.33 14.62
CA ASP A 50 37.88 9.83 13.36
C ASP A 50 37.41 8.91 12.22
N LEU A 51 36.55 9.47 11.35
CA LEU A 51 35.88 8.70 10.31
C LEU A 51 36.77 8.56 9.09
N SER A 52 37.26 7.35 8.84
CA SER A 52 37.88 7.02 7.55
C SER A 52 36.83 6.85 6.44
N ALA A 53 37.20 7.11 5.19
CA ALA A 53 36.30 7.00 4.03
C ALA A 53 35.70 5.58 3.84
N GLU A 54 36.40 4.54 4.31
CA GLU A 54 35.97 3.14 4.20
C GLU A 54 35.11 2.68 5.39
N GLN A 55 35.05 3.46 6.47
CA GLN A 55 34.30 3.09 7.66
C GLN A 55 32.79 3.11 7.39
N ARG A 56 32.13 2.00 7.74
CA ARG A 56 30.67 1.92 7.76
C ARG A 56 30.13 2.59 9.01
N ILE A 57 29.05 3.35 8.82
CA ILE A 57 28.34 4.09 9.84
C ILE A 57 26.90 3.60 9.78
N ARG A 58 26.39 3.13 10.92
CA ARG A 58 24.97 2.78 11.05
C ARG A 58 24.20 4.00 11.53
N LEU A 59 23.18 4.37 10.77
CA LEU A 59 22.10 5.24 11.21
C LEU A 59 20.99 4.36 11.76
N SER A 60 20.42 4.73 12.89
CA SER A 60 19.37 3.96 13.55
C SER A 60 18.33 4.88 14.20
N ASP A 61 17.10 4.39 14.38
CA ASP A 61 16.08 5.05 15.20
C ASP A 61 15.95 4.42 16.60
N HIS A 62 16.72 3.37 16.90
CA HIS A 62 16.61 2.54 18.11
C HIS A 62 15.16 2.15 18.48
N GLY A 63 14.34 1.86 17.47
CA GLY A 63 12.97 1.39 17.62
C GLY A 63 11.94 2.47 17.96
N MET A 64 12.32 3.75 17.97
CA MET A 64 11.42 4.86 18.25
C MET A 64 10.33 5.02 17.19
N THR A 65 10.62 4.74 15.91
CA THR A 65 9.65 4.88 14.83
C THR A 65 8.51 3.88 14.97
N LEU A 66 8.83 2.60 15.20
CA LEU A 66 7.80 1.56 15.34
C LEU A 66 7.02 1.70 16.65
N MET A 67 7.68 2.11 17.73
CA MET A 67 6.99 2.46 18.98
C MET A 67 5.97 3.57 18.73
N ARG A 68 6.37 4.63 18.01
CA ARG A 68 5.49 5.74 17.67
C ARG A 68 4.34 5.33 16.74
N LEU A 69 4.63 4.51 15.72
CA LEU A 69 3.64 3.98 14.79
C LEU A 69 2.54 3.22 15.54
N SER A 70 2.91 2.40 16.54
CA SER A 70 1.99 1.54 17.30
C SER A 70 0.86 2.31 18.00
N TYR A 71 1.04 3.60 18.32
CA TYR A 71 -0.03 4.42 18.89
C TYR A 71 -1.16 4.73 17.91
N THR A 72 -0.90 4.63 16.61
CA THR A 72 -1.83 5.09 15.57
C THR A 72 -2.13 4.04 14.50
N PHE A 73 -1.29 3.00 14.37
CA PHE A 73 -1.38 2.02 13.31
C PHE A 73 -0.71 0.69 13.72
N ASP A 74 -1.49 -0.38 13.76
CA ASP A 74 -0.98 -1.73 14.05
C ASP A 74 -0.53 -2.44 12.77
N LEU A 75 0.64 -3.07 12.81
CA LEU A 75 1.17 -3.99 11.78
C LEU A 75 0.70 -5.43 12.05
N ASP A 76 -0.60 -5.63 12.20
CA ASP A 76 -1.24 -6.89 12.65
C ASP A 76 -1.70 -7.81 11.52
N THR A 77 -1.49 -7.41 10.26
CA THR A 77 -1.91 -8.19 9.09
C THR A 77 -0.77 -8.30 8.07
N PRO A 78 -0.68 -9.43 7.34
CA PRO A 78 0.35 -9.63 6.32
C PRO A 78 0.41 -8.52 5.27
N ASN A 79 -0.73 -7.88 4.97
CA ASN A 79 -0.78 -6.78 4.00
C ASN A 79 -0.11 -5.51 4.53
N LYS A 80 -0.34 -5.17 5.80
CA LYS A 80 0.29 -4.01 6.43
C LYS A 80 1.80 -4.21 6.56
N GLU A 81 2.22 -5.43 6.88
CA GLU A 81 3.63 -5.83 6.89
C GLU A 81 4.26 -5.72 5.49
N LYS A 82 3.57 -6.20 4.43
CA LYS A 82 4.05 -6.04 3.04
C LYS A 82 4.28 -4.58 2.67
N ILE A 83 3.34 -3.68 2.99
CA ILE A 83 3.49 -2.24 2.69
C ILE A 83 4.66 -1.64 3.47
N PHE A 84 4.76 -1.99 4.76
CA PHE A 84 5.87 -1.58 5.62
C PHE A 84 7.22 -1.99 5.01
N HIS A 85 7.39 -3.28 4.70
CA HIS A 85 8.64 -3.78 4.10
C HIS A 85 8.92 -3.19 2.72
N ARG A 86 7.88 -2.91 1.91
CA ARG A 86 8.06 -2.20 0.64
C ARG A 86 8.65 -0.80 0.84
N ILE A 87 8.12 -0.03 1.80
CA ILE A 87 8.67 1.29 2.16
C ILE A 87 10.13 1.14 2.57
N LEU A 88 10.47 0.17 3.42
CA LEU A 88 11.85 -0.02 3.85
C LEU A 88 12.79 -0.34 2.67
N LEU A 89 12.42 -1.29 1.81
CA LEU A 89 13.20 -1.73 0.65
C LEU A 89 13.43 -0.58 -0.35
N GLU A 90 12.38 0.18 -0.69
CA GLU A 90 12.48 1.30 -1.63
C GLU A 90 13.39 2.42 -1.13
N ASN A 91 13.55 2.55 0.19
CA ASN A 91 14.41 3.55 0.81
C ASN A 91 15.72 2.95 1.34
N GLY A 92 16.06 1.70 1.01
CA GLY A 92 17.31 1.05 1.43
C GLY A 92 17.49 0.95 2.96
N VAL A 93 16.38 0.91 3.70
CA VAL A 93 16.37 0.79 5.17
C VAL A 93 16.14 -0.67 5.54
N GLY A 94 16.90 -1.17 6.50
CA GLY A 94 16.70 -2.47 7.13
C GLY A 94 15.85 -2.34 8.40
N GLU A 95 15.24 -3.44 8.81
CA GLU A 95 14.61 -3.56 10.11
C GLU A 95 15.20 -4.79 10.82
N GLN A 96 15.48 -4.64 12.11
CA GLN A 96 15.98 -5.71 12.96
C GLN A 96 15.46 -5.53 14.39
N GLU A 97 14.70 -6.50 14.89
CA GLU A 97 14.18 -6.51 16.28
C GLU A 97 13.41 -5.23 16.66
N GLY A 98 12.70 -4.63 15.71
CA GLY A 98 11.94 -3.41 15.87
C GLY A 98 12.73 -2.12 15.59
N GLU A 99 14.03 -2.23 15.33
CA GLU A 99 14.92 -1.10 15.02
C GLU A 99 15.03 -0.89 13.51
N LEU A 100 14.75 0.32 13.04
CA LEU A 100 15.03 0.73 11.67
C LEU A 100 16.45 1.23 11.55
N PHE A 101 17.18 0.77 10.53
CA PHE A 101 18.57 1.19 10.34
C PHE A 101 18.97 1.32 8.87
N LEU A 102 20.01 2.12 8.62
CA LEU A 102 20.64 2.28 7.32
C LEU A 102 22.15 2.33 7.47
N GLU A 103 22.86 1.53 6.69
CA GLU A 103 24.33 1.57 6.63
C GLU A 103 24.80 2.57 5.57
N SER A 104 25.76 3.43 5.94
CA SER A 104 26.36 4.41 5.04
C SER A 104 27.88 4.45 5.22
N ARG A 105 28.59 5.08 4.28
CA ARG A 105 30.00 5.46 4.44
C ARG A 105 30.09 6.92 4.89
N ALA A 106 31.23 7.31 5.44
CA ALA A 106 31.49 8.69 5.87
C ALA A 106 31.19 9.74 4.79
N GLU A 107 31.59 9.48 3.54
CA GLU A 107 31.38 10.38 2.39
C GLU A 107 29.91 10.59 2.04
N SER A 108 29.06 9.64 2.40
CA SER A 108 27.63 9.58 2.07
C SER A 108 26.73 9.73 3.30
N LEU A 109 27.28 10.17 4.44
CA LEU A 109 26.55 10.25 5.70
C LEU A 109 25.36 11.22 5.63
N TYR A 110 25.54 12.40 5.04
CA TYR A 110 24.46 13.37 4.89
C TYR A 110 23.34 12.86 3.96
N PRO A 111 23.62 12.38 2.73
CA PRO A 111 22.60 11.74 1.89
C PRO A 111 21.86 10.60 2.61
N ALA A 112 22.60 9.76 3.34
CA ALA A 112 22.04 8.65 4.12
C ALA A 112 21.10 9.14 5.23
N LEU A 113 21.47 10.21 5.95
CA LEU A 113 20.62 10.83 6.97
C LEU A 113 19.31 11.36 6.37
N MET A 114 19.38 12.01 5.21
CA MET A 114 18.19 12.51 4.51
C MET A 114 17.31 11.38 3.98
N GLN A 115 17.91 10.31 3.48
CA GLN A 115 17.18 9.12 3.01
C GLN A 115 16.50 8.39 4.18
N PHE A 116 17.22 8.23 5.28
CA PHE A 116 16.70 7.60 6.50
C PHE A 116 15.53 8.40 7.08
N SER A 117 15.63 9.73 7.18
CA SER A 117 14.54 10.57 7.68
C SER A 117 13.29 10.53 6.79
N GLN A 118 13.46 10.46 5.47
CA GLN A 118 12.35 10.26 4.54
C GLN A 118 11.65 8.91 4.76
N ALA A 119 12.42 7.84 4.97
CA ALA A 119 11.88 6.51 5.27
C ALA A 119 11.09 6.50 6.58
N VAL A 120 11.67 7.05 7.65
CA VAL A 120 11.01 7.21 8.96
C VAL A 120 9.71 8.01 8.83
N GLY A 121 9.73 9.11 8.09
CA GLY A 121 8.52 9.89 7.79
C GLY A 121 7.45 9.07 7.07
N LYS A 122 7.81 8.30 6.04
CA LYS A 122 6.88 7.42 5.30
C LYS A 122 6.28 6.34 6.22
N VAL A 123 7.08 5.72 7.09
CA VAL A 123 6.62 4.70 8.04
C VAL A 123 5.63 5.30 9.03
N CYS A 124 5.96 6.42 9.69
CA CYS A 124 5.05 7.11 10.62
C CYS A 124 3.72 7.50 9.95
N ASN A 125 3.73 7.73 8.65
CA ASN A 125 2.57 8.18 7.88
C ASN A 125 1.83 7.06 7.15
N MET A 126 2.13 5.78 7.43
CA MET A 126 1.44 4.62 6.83
C MET A 126 -0.09 4.68 6.97
N ARG A 127 -0.61 5.37 7.99
CA ARG A 127 -2.06 5.63 8.12
C ARG A 127 -2.63 6.46 6.97
N LEU A 128 -1.90 7.47 6.49
CA LEU A 128 -2.35 8.39 5.42
C LEU A 128 -2.26 7.76 4.03
N PHE A 129 -1.35 6.79 3.84
CA PHE A 129 -1.32 5.94 2.66
C PHE A 129 -2.65 5.18 2.44
N ARG A 130 -3.58 5.13 3.43
CA ARG A 130 -4.93 4.60 3.22
C ARG A 130 -5.72 5.28 2.10
N ARG A 131 -5.53 6.56 1.79
CA ARG A 131 -6.40 7.25 0.81
C ARG A 131 -5.98 7.07 -0.64
N GLU A 132 -4.69 6.96 -0.92
CA GLU A 132 -4.17 6.77 -2.28
C GLU A 132 -3.75 5.31 -2.55
N THR A 133 -3.42 4.51 -1.53
CA THR A 133 -2.92 3.14 -1.69
C THR A 133 -3.99 2.05 -1.49
N LEU A 134 -5.09 2.27 -0.74
CA LEU A 134 -6.13 1.23 -0.62
C LEU A 134 -6.92 1.02 -1.91
N ALA A 135 -7.17 2.11 -2.65
CA ALA A 135 -7.90 2.04 -3.91
C ALA A 135 -7.13 1.30 -5.02
N SER A 136 -5.79 1.22 -4.94
CA SER A 136 -4.97 0.41 -5.84
C SER A 136 -4.66 -0.97 -5.26
N LEU A 137 -4.46 -1.09 -3.94
CA LEU A 137 -4.07 -2.36 -3.31
C LEU A 137 -5.17 -3.42 -3.38
N PHE A 138 -6.44 -3.05 -3.21
CA PHE A 138 -7.53 -4.02 -3.38
C PHE A 138 -7.56 -4.59 -4.80
N GLU A 139 -7.43 -3.72 -5.81
CA GLU A 139 -7.44 -4.10 -7.22
C GLU A 139 -6.19 -4.94 -7.56
N GLU A 140 -5.01 -4.54 -7.08
CA GLU A 140 -3.75 -5.28 -7.22
C GLU A 140 -3.84 -6.68 -6.58
N MET A 141 -4.36 -6.79 -5.35
CA MET A 141 -4.49 -8.07 -4.65
C MET A 141 -5.55 -8.99 -5.27
N LEU A 142 -6.61 -8.41 -5.82
CA LEU A 142 -7.62 -9.14 -6.57
C LEU A 142 -7.02 -9.67 -7.87
N GLU A 143 -6.27 -8.84 -8.60
CA GLU A 143 -5.53 -9.24 -9.81
C GLU A 143 -4.51 -10.35 -9.51
N GLU A 144 -3.68 -10.20 -8.47
CA GLU A 144 -2.70 -11.20 -8.02
C GLU A 144 -3.39 -12.55 -7.80
N PHE A 145 -4.47 -12.57 -7.02
CA PHE A 145 -5.20 -13.80 -6.75
C PHE A 145 -5.83 -14.43 -8.01
N ILE A 146 -6.42 -13.62 -8.89
CA ILE A 146 -7.01 -14.11 -10.14
C ILE A 146 -5.94 -14.75 -11.03
N ARG A 147 -4.78 -14.11 -11.17
CA ARG A 147 -3.68 -14.61 -12.01
C ARG A 147 -3.03 -15.86 -11.43
N GLU A 148 -2.83 -15.93 -10.12
CA GLU A 148 -2.17 -17.06 -9.48
C GLU A 148 -3.10 -18.26 -9.31
N SER A 149 -4.31 -18.04 -8.79
CA SER A 149 -5.20 -19.12 -8.36
C SER A 149 -6.30 -19.46 -9.38
N LEU A 150 -6.69 -18.51 -10.24
CA LEU A 150 -7.82 -18.67 -11.16
C LEU A 150 -7.40 -18.71 -12.65
N SER A 151 -6.09 -18.78 -12.94
CA SER A 151 -5.54 -18.87 -14.30
C SER A 151 -6.15 -20.00 -15.14
N ARG A 152 -6.50 -21.12 -14.51
CA ARG A 152 -7.13 -22.28 -15.18
C ARG A 152 -8.46 -21.95 -15.87
N TYR A 153 -9.14 -20.87 -15.45
CA TYR A 153 -10.41 -20.42 -16.03
C TYR A 153 -10.24 -19.37 -17.14
N GLN A 154 -9.01 -19.15 -17.60
CA GLN A 154 -8.64 -18.21 -18.68
C GLN A 154 -9.19 -16.80 -18.46
N PRO A 155 -8.84 -16.14 -17.33
CA PRO A 155 -9.32 -14.81 -17.02
C PRO A 155 -8.80 -13.78 -18.05
N THR A 156 -9.71 -12.94 -18.58
CA THR A 156 -9.38 -11.82 -19.48
C THR A 156 -9.68 -10.50 -18.76
N PRO A 157 -8.69 -9.62 -18.54
CA PRO A 157 -8.92 -8.33 -17.89
C PRO A 157 -9.56 -7.31 -18.84
N SER A 158 -10.17 -6.26 -18.27
CA SER A 158 -10.60 -5.04 -18.97
C SER A 158 -11.42 -5.29 -20.24
N VAL A 159 -12.59 -5.92 -20.05
CA VAL A 159 -13.48 -6.31 -21.15
C VAL A 159 -14.62 -5.31 -21.32
N PHE A 160 -14.95 -5.00 -22.57
CA PHE A 160 -16.13 -4.22 -22.95
C PHE A 160 -17.16 -5.11 -23.65
N PRO A 161 -18.18 -5.62 -22.93
CA PRO A 161 -19.19 -6.51 -23.53
C PRO A 161 -20.06 -5.85 -24.61
N LEU A 162 -20.15 -4.52 -24.60
CA LEU A 162 -20.91 -3.73 -25.56
C LEU A 162 -19.92 -2.93 -26.43
N PRO A 163 -19.70 -3.30 -27.71
CA PRO A 163 -18.71 -2.65 -28.57
C PRO A 163 -18.94 -1.15 -28.80
N ASP A 164 -20.20 -0.71 -28.75
CA ASP A 164 -20.60 0.68 -28.97
C ASP A 164 -20.45 1.56 -27.71
N ARG A 165 -19.96 1.00 -26.59
CA ARG A 165 -19.80 1.70 -25.31
C ARG A 165 -18.44 1.42 -24.67
N ASP A 166 -17.68 2.48 -24.45
CA ASP A 166 -16.35 2.47 -23.84
C ASP A 166 -16.35 2.83 -22.34
N ASP A 167 -17.52 3.10 -21.75
CA ASP A 167 -17.64 3.48 -20.34
C ASP A 167 -18.10 2.33 -19.41
N LEU A 168 -18.54 1.20 -19.99
CA LEU A 168 -19.03 0.04 -19.25
C LEU A 168 -18.02 -1.11 -19.26
N GLU A 169 -16.85 -0.84 -18.67
CA GLU A 169 -15.79 -1.83 -18.50
C GLU A 169 -16.14 -2.86 -17.41
N VAL A 170 -15.82 -4.12 -17.71
CA VAL A 170 -15.79 -5.24 -16.77
C VAL A 170 -14.34 -5.51 -16.38
N ASP A 171 -14.06 -5.62 -15.08
CA ASP A 171 -12.69 -5.80 -14.59
C ASP A 171 -12.10 -7.12 -15.08
N TRP A 172 -12.87 -8.21 -14.99
CA TRP A 172 -12.43 -9.53 -15.47
C TRP A 172 -13.57 -10.35 -16.09
N GLN A 173 -13.23 -11.09 -17.15
CA GLN A 173 -14.10 -12.08 -17.76
C GLN A 173 -13.52 -13.48 -17.59
N PHE A 174 -14.37 -14.41 -17.14
CA PHE A 174 -14.11 -15.85 -17.13
C PHE A 174 -15.03 -16.54 -18.14
N LYS A 175 -14.58 -17.67 -18.70
CA LYS A 175 -15.38 -18.48 -19.64
C LYS A 175 -15.41 -19.96 -19.20
N PRO A 176 -16.05 -20.29 -18.07
CA PRO A 176 -16.11 -21.67 -17.58
C PRO A 176 -16.90 -22.59 -18.54
N THR A 177 -18.08 -22.17 -19.01
CA THR A 177 -19.02 -23.00 -19.80
C THR A 177 -19.77 -22.20 -20.87
N GLY A 178 -19.04 -21.54 -21.77
CA GLY A 178 -19.60 -20.84 -22.94
C GLY A 178 -20.34 -19.53 -22.65
N THR A 179 -21.04 -19.42 -21.51
CA THR A 179 -21.61 -18.16 -21.01
C THR A 179 -20.52 -17.38 -20.25
N PRO A 180 -20.27 -16.11 -20.58
CA PRO A 180 -19.26 -15.32 -19.90
C PRO A 180 -19.69 -14.98 -18.47
N LEU A 181 -18.74 -15.11 -17.54
CA LEU A 181 -18.89 -14.67 -16.16
C LEU A 181 -18.06 -13.40 -15.97
N TYR A 182 -18.74 -12.29 -15.67
CA TYR A 182 -18.15 -10.98 -15.49
C TYR A 182 -17.93 -10.71 -14.01
N LEU A 183 -16.69 -10.37 -13.63
CA LEU A 183 -16.31 -10.01 -12.28
C LEU A 183 -16.09 -8.49 -12.19
N PHE A 184 -16.60 -7.93 -11.10
CA PHE A 184 -16.41 -6.53 -10.74
C PHE A 184 -15.83 -6.43 -9.32
N GLY A 185 -14.71 -5.72 -9.17
CA GLY A 185 -14.16 -5.28 -7.90
C GLY A 185 -14.84 -3.99 -7.46
N VAL A 186 -15.44 -3.99 -6.26
CA VAL A 186 -16.19 -2.85 -5.71
C VAL A 186 -15.51 -2.34 -4.45
N LYS A 187 -14.76 -1.24 -4.60
CA LYS A 187 -14.09 -0.56 -3.49
C LYS A 187 -14.94 0.51 -2.79
N ASP A 188 -15.90 1.10 -3.49
CA ASP A 188 -16.69 2.20 -2.96
C ASP A 188 -18.10 2.29 -3.55
N ASN A 189 -18.87 3.28 -3.08
CA ASN A 189 -20.22 3.55 -3.53
C ASN A 189 -20.32 4.00 -4.99
N ALA A 190 -19.27 4.60 -5.56
CA ALA A 190 -19.27 5.01 -6.96
C ALA A 190 -19.12 3.78 -7.86
N ARG A 191 -18.17 2.89 -7.53
CA ARG A 191 -17.97 1.63 -8.24
C ARG A 191 -19.18 0.71 -8.10
N ALA A 192 -19.77 0.61 -6.91
CA ALA A 192 -21.01 -0.15 -6.70
C ALA A 192 -22.15 0.33 -7.63
N ARG A 193 -22.31 1.65 -7.79
CA ARG A 193 -23.31 2.23 -8.69
C ARG A 193 -23.01 1.92 -10.15
N LEU A 194 -21.76 2.10 -10.57
CA LEU A 194 -21.34 1.79 -11.94
C LEU A 194 -21.54 0.30 -12.26
N THR A 195 -21.14 -0.61 -11.37
CA THR A 195 -21.35 -2.06 -11.55
C THR A 195 -22.82 -2.41 -11.71
N ALA A 196 -23.71 -1.83 -10.89
CA ALA A 196 -25.15 -2.04 -11.01
C ALA A 196 -25.68 -1.53 -12.36
N ILE A 197 -25.21 -0.36 -12.81
CA ILE A 197 -25.56 0.19 -14.13
C ILE A 197 -25.08 -0.74 -15.25
N SER A 198 -23.83 -1.20 -15.21
CA SER A 198 -23.28 -2.14 -16.20
C SER A 198 -24.14 -3.41 -16.29
N CYS A 199 -24.46 -4.04 -15.15
CA CYS A 199 -25.28 -5.25 -15.12
C CYS A 199 -26.67 -5.01 -15.71
N LEU A 200 -27.35 -3.91 -15.33
CA LEU A 200 -28.67 -3.57 -15.86
C LEU A 200 -28.62 -3.28 -17.36
N GLU A 201 -27.59 -2.58 -17.84
CA GLU A 201 -27.46 -2.27 -19.26
C GLU A 201 -27.17 -3.53 -20.10
N PHE A 202 -26.35 -4.44 -19.59
CA PHE A 202 -26.10 -5.74 -20.23
C PHE A 202 -27.38 -6.57 -20.31
N GLN A 203 -28.20 -6.57 -19.25
CA GLN A 203 -29.52 -7.21 -19.26
C GLN A 203 -30.49 -6.56 -20.26
N ARG A 204 -30.52 -5.22 -20.35
CA ARG A 204 -31.34 -4.49 -21.34
C ARG A 204 -30.97 -4.82 -22.78
N ASN A 205 -29.68 -5.01 -23.04
CA ASN A 205 -29.15 -5.43 -24.34
C ASN A 205 -29.23 -6.96 -24.56
N ARG A 206 -29.83 -7.71 -23.62
CA ARG A 206 -30.03 -9.17 -23.69
C ARG A 206 -28.74 -9.95 -23.90
N LEU A 207 -27.62 -9.46 -23.36
CA LEU A 207 -26.38 -10.21 -23.36
C LEU A 207 -26.55 -11.47 -22.49
N PRO A 208 -26.11 -12.65 -22.96
CA PRO A 208 -25.99 -13.81 -22.09
C PRO A 208 -24.76 -13.62 -21.20
N PHE A 209 -24.96 -13.39 -19.90
CA PHE A 209 -23.86 -13.29 -18.94
C PHE A 209 -24.30 -13.70 -17.54
N ARG A 210 -23.33 -13.95 -16.68
CA ARG A 210 -23.49 -13.93 -15.23
C ARG A 210 -22.53 -12.94 -14.61
N SER A 211 -22.87 -12.44 -13.43
CA SER A 211 -22.11 -11.41 -12.73
C SER A 211 -21.68 -11.84 -11.35
N MET A 212 -20.45 -11.46 -11.02
CA MET A 212 -19.79 -11.67 -9.75
C MET A 212 -19.26 -10.34 -9.25
N VAL A 213 -19.52 -10.03 -7.99
CA VAL A 213 -19.01 -8.83 -7.35
C VAL A 213 -18.14 -9.23 -6.17
N VAL A 214 -16.94 -8.67 -6.11
CA VAL A 214 -16.04 -8.79 -4.96
C VAL A 214 -15.95 -7.43 -4.30
N HIS A 215 -16.36 -7.33 -3.04
CA HIS A 215 -16.27 -6.08 -2.29
C HIS A 215 -14.91 -5.96 -1.61
N GLU A 216 -14.34 -4.75 -1.56
CA GLU A 216 -13.23 -4.45 -0.65
C GLU A 216 -13.73 -4.56 0.80
N ASP A 217 -14.86 -3.92 1.07
CA ASP A 217 -15.53 -3.92 2.36
C ASP A 217 -17.03 -3.68 2.14
N PHE A 218 -17.82 -4.76 2.24
CA PHE A 218 -19.26 -4.67 2.03
C PHE A 218 -19.92 -3.67 2.98
N ASP A 219 -19.45 -3.52 4.22
CA ASP A 219 -20.12 -2.69 5.23
C ASP A 219 -19.98 -1.18 4.98
N LYS A 220 -18.96 -0.78 4.22
CA LYS A 220 -18.78 0.62 3.77
C LYS A 220 -19.73 1.05 2.66
N ILE A 221 -20.38 0.11 1.97
CA ILE A 221 -21.34 0.44 0.92
C ILE A 221 -22.66 0.92 1.53
N GLY A 222 -23.12 2.08 1.10
CA GLY A 222 -24.35 2.69 1.55
C GLY A 222 -25.55 1.82 1.20
N ARG A 223 -26.55 1.79 2.10
CA ARG A 223 -27.73 0.92 2.00
C ARG A 223 -28.43 0.96 0.63
N LYS A 224 -28.54 2.15 0.02
CA LYS A 224 -29.19 2.31 -1.30
C LYS A 224 -28.40 1.59 -2.41
N ASP A 225 -27.08 1.68 -2.37
CA ASP A 225 -26.20 1.09 -3.38
C ASP A 225 -26.09 -0.43 -3.19
N LYS A 226 -26.07 -0.92 -1.94
CA LYS A 226 -26.22 -2.34 -1.61
C LYS A 226 -27.47 -2.96 -2.23
N ILE A 227 -28.62 -2.30 -2.07
CA ILE A 227 -29.90 -2.78 -2.61
C ILE A 227 -29.84 -2.85 -4.13
N ARG A 228 -29.37 -1.79 -4.80
CA ARG A 228 -29.24 -1.74 -6.27
C ARG A 228 -28.37 -2.86 -6.80
N LEU A 229 -27.19 -3.03 -6.20
CA LEU A 229 -26.23 -4.04 -6.63
C LEU A 229 -26.78 -5.45 -6.43
N THR A 230 -27.41 -5.69 -5.28
CA THR A 230 -28.06 -6.98 -4.98
C THR A 230 -29.19 -7.32 -5.93
N SER A 231 -29.92 -6.33 -6.44
CA SER A 231 -30.96 -6.55 -7.45
C SER A 231 -30.42 -6.73 -8.87
N ALA A 232 -29.20 -6.26 -9.15
CA ALA A 232 -28.63 -6.26 -10.50
C ALA A 232 -27.62 -7.38 -10.75
N SER A 233 -26.91 -7.84 -9.71
CA SER A 233 -25.84 -8.85 -9.80
C SER A 233 -26.26 -10.23 -9.29
N ASP A 234 -25.64 -11.29 -9.79
CA ASP A 234 -25.98 -12.68 -9.45
C ASP A 234 -25.29 -13.17 -8.16
N LYS A 235 -23.97 -13.05 -8.08
CA LYS A 235 -23.17 -13.47 -6.92
C LYS A 235 -22.38 -12.30 -6.35
N GLN A 236 -22.40 -12.16 -5.03
CA GLN A 236 -21.57 -11.21 -4.30
C GLN A 236 -20.73 -11.93 -3.24
N PHE A 237 -19.48 -11.46 -3.07
CA PHE A 237 -18.55 -11.81 -2.01
C PHE A 237 -18.32 -10.58 -1.14
N THR A 238 -18.51 -10.71 0.17
CA THR A 238 -18.54 -9.55 1.07
C THR A 238 -17.16 -8.94 1.34
N SER A 239 -16.09 -9.68 1.02
CA SER A 239 -14.71 -9.23 1.12
C SER A 239 -13.82 -10.00 0.13
N LEU A 240 -12.58 -9.55 -0.05
CA LEU A 240 -11.57 -10.29 -0.80
C LEU A 240 -11.24 -11.65 -0.16
N ASP A 241 -11.27 -11.76 1.17
CA ASP A 241 -11.01 -13.03 1.86
C ASP A 241 -12.14 -14.05 1.64
N ASP A 242 -13.40 -13.59 1.66
CA ASP A 242 -14.55 -14.42 1.28
C ASP A 242 -14.41 -14.93 -0.17
N PHE A 243 -13.98 -14.05 -1.07
CA PHE A 243 -13.69 -14.43 -2.45
C PHE A 243 -12.57 -15.48 -2.52
N ARG A 244 -11.44 -15.27 -1.84
CA ARG A 244 -10.30 -16.21 -1.85
C ARG A 244 -10.69 -17.61 -1.37
N GLN A 245 -11.53 -17.70 -0.35
CA GLN A 245 -11.97 -18.98 0.22
C GLN A 245 -12.95 -19.72 -0.69
N ASN A 246 -13.82 -19.00 -1.40
CA ASN A 246 -15.02 -19.57 -2.03
C ASN A 246 -15.04 -19.49 -3.57
N ALA A 247 -14.17 -18.69 -4.20
CA ALA A 247 -14.17 -18.46 -5.65
C ALA A 247 -13.98 -19.74 -6.46
N VAL A 248 -12.99 -20.55 -6.07
CA VAL A 248 -12.65 -21.79 -6.78
C VAL A 248 -13.84 -22.76 -6.77
N GLN A 249 -14.44 -22.96 -5.60
CA GLN A 249 -15.61 -23.84 -5.47
C GLN A 249 -16.80 -23.30 -6.27
N TYR A 250 -17.01 -21.98 -6.28
CA TYR A 250 -18.08 -21.36 -7.05
C TYR A 250 -17.87 -21.56 -8.56
N LEU A 251 -16.67 -21.27 -9.07
CA LEU A 251 -16.33 -21.44 -10.48
C LEU A 251 -16.40 -22.90 -10.92
N ASP A 252 -16.00 -23.85 -10.07
CA ASP A 252 -16.12 -25.29 -10.36
C ASP A 252 -17.59 -25.73 -10.50
N ARG A 253 -18.50 -25.16 -9.71
CA ARG A 253 -19.94 -25.42 -9.86
C ARG A 253 -20.48 -24.86 -11.17
N GLU A 254 -20.05 -23.66 -11.56
CA GLU A 254 -20.45 -23.06 -12.84
C GLU A 254 -19.88 -23.83 -14.04
N THR A 255 -18.71 -24.48 -13.93
CA THR A 255 -18.19 -25.37 -14.98
C THR A 255 -18.95 -26.69 -15.14
N ALA A 256 -19.68 -27.12 -14.11
CA ALA A 256 -20.41 -28.40 -14.11
C ALA A 256 -21.83 -28.29 -14.73
N HIS A 257 -22.27 -27.06 -15.03
CA HIS A 257 -23.57 -26.75 -15.62
C HIS A 257 -23.44 -26.33 -17.09
#